data_AF-A0A952RUB6-F1
#
_entry.id   AF-A0A952RUB6-F1
#
_cell.length_a   1.000
_cell.length_b   1.000
_cell.length_c   1.000
_cell.angle_alpha   90.00
_cell.angle_beta   90.00
_cell.angle_gamma   90.00
#
_symmetry.space_group_name_H-M   'P 1'
#
loop_
_entity.id
_entity.type
_entity.pdbx_description
1 polymer ?
#
loop_
_entity_poly.entity_id
_entity_poly.type
_entity_poly.pdbx_seq_one_letter_code
_entity_poly.pdbx_strand_id
1 'polypeptide(L)'
;MFLTLAVGCSTDSGRSQLSASNENQTPTSDSVDPAIASSTPKPVEPSIASLRAAELCERLAEIEIISDRVPEESDDLYKAIIAKGKEALPCLIDKINDRTKTRDPGTGPKWQHYVVGDTAVFTILDIVSQGDYELWKTLFLGPLPPAYKEEWKTNGIYAYYNFVSEPKNRKELQDWWRKWLKANKN
;
A
#
# COMPACT_ATOMS: atom_id res chain seq x y z
N MET A 1 20.15 29.75 -32.58
CA MET A 1 21.26 28.78 -32.55
C MET A 1 20.63 27.43 -32.27
N PHE A 2 20.39 26.63 -33.30
CA PHE A 2 19.68 25.35 -33.20
C PHE A 2 20.68 24.26 -32.83
N LEU A 3 20.50 23.62 -31.67
CA LEU A 3 21.20 22.39 -31.31
C LEU A 3 20.29 21.20 -31.63
N THR A 4 20.71 20.40 -32.60
CA THR A 4 20.15 19.10 -32.96
C THR A 4 21.11 18.04 -32.41
N LEU A 5 20.65 17.15 -31.54
CA LEU A 5 21.45 15.99 -31.12
C LEU A 5 20.60 14.71 -31.05
N ALA A 6 20.88 13.89 -32.08
CA ALA A 6 20.89 12.44 -32.22
C ALA A 6 20.01 11.55 -31.31
N VAL A 7 19.10 10.85 -31.97
CA VAL A 7 18.44 9.61 -31.55
C VAL A 7 19.43 8.45 -31.73
N GLY A 8 19.72 7.72 -30.65
CA GLY A 8 20.47 6.45 -30.69
C GLY A 8 19.54 5.27 -30.38
N CYS A 9 19.25 4.47 -31.40
CA CYS A 9 18.62 3.15 -31.24
C CYS A 9 19.71 2.10 -30.97
N SER A 10 19.66 1.44 -29.81
CA SER A 10 20.33 0.15 -29.62
C SER A 10 19.27 -0.93 -29.48
N THR A 11 19.25 -1.84 -30.45
CA THR A 11 18.57 -3.12 -30.39
C THR A 11 19.56 -4.11 -29.79
N ASP A 12 19.14 -4.90 -28.81
CA ASP A 12 19.82 -6.14 -28.51
C ASP A 12 18.82 -7.27 -28.29
N SER A 13 19.11 -8.37 -28.95
CA SER A 13 18.24 -9.51 -29.25
C SER A 13 18.77 -10.69 -28.44
N GLY A 14 18.19 -10.92 -27.27
CA GLY A 14 18.57 -12.01 -26.37
C GLY A 14 17.55 -13.15 -26.37
N ARG A 15 17.84 -14.19 -27.15
CA ARG A 15 17.08 -15.44 -27.33
C ARG A 15 17.61 -16.53 -26.38
N SER A 16 16.77 -17.12 -25.53
CA SER A 16 17.01 -18.41 -24.83
C SER A 16 15.66 -19.13 -24.62
N GLN A 17 15.32 -20.15 -25.43
CA GLN A 17 15.43 -21.60 -25.17
C GLN A 17 14.67 -22.07 -23.91
N LEU A 18 13.46 -22.63 -24.01
CA LEU A 18 13.09 -24.04 -24.28
C LEU A 18 13.77 -25.07 -23.36
N SER A 19 12.98 -25.72 -22.48
CA SER A 19 13.07 -27.09 -21.91
C SER A 19 12.27 -27.12 -20.59
N ALA A 20 11.56 -28.14 -20.14
CA ALA A 20 11.13 -29.42 -20.68
C ALA A 20 9.97 -29.91 -19.78
N SER A 21 9.03 -30.65 -20.36
CA SER A 21 7.95 -31.36 -19.69
C SER A 21 8.49 -32.46 -18.76
N ASN A 22 7.83 -32.70 -17.63
CA ASN A 22 7.98 -33.96 -16.90
C ASN A 22 6.61 -34.41 -16.38
N GLU A 23 5.93 -35.22 -17.20
CA GLU A 23 4.81 -36.04 -16.78
C GLU A 23 5.37 -37.29 -16.09
N ASN A 24 4.96 -37.53 -14.85
CA ASN A 24 5.12 -38.85 -14.25
C ASN A 24 3.82 -39.20 -13.54
N GLN A 25 2.94 -39.90 -14.27
CA GLN A 25 1.78 -40.58 -13.72
C GLN A 25 2.24 -41.89 -13.09
N THR A 26 1.80 -42.16 -11.86
CA THR A 26 1.81 -43.52 -11.30
C THR A 26 0.40 -43.81 -10.80
N PRO A 27 -0.26 -44.87 -11.30
CA PRO A 27 -1.54 -45.32 -10.79
C PRO A 27 -1.31 -46.39 -9.73
N THR A 28 -1.94 -46.24 -8.56
CA THR A 28 -2.18 -47.39 -7.69
C THR A 28 -3.56 -47.31 -7.04
N SER A 29 -4.23 -48.44 -7.20
CA SER A 29 -5.56 -48.84 -6.79
C SER A 29 -5.66 -49.08 -5.27
N ASP A 30 -6.91 -49.26 -4.83
CA ASP A 30 -7.40 -49.90 -3.61
C ASP A 30 -7.60 -48.98 -2.39
N SER A 31 -8.60 -49.13 -1.53
CA SER A 31 -9.97 -49.67 -1.58
C SER A 31 -10.55 -49.42 -0.17
N VAL A 32 -11.86 -49.16 -0.07
CA VAL A 32 -12.75 -49.27 1.12
C VAL A 32 -12.56 -48.29 2.31
N ASP A 33 -13.55 -47.39 2.51
CA ASP A 33 -14.46 -47.35 3.69
C ASP A 33 -15.40 -46.11 3.64
N PRO A 34 -16.73 -46.27 3.75
CA PRO A 34 -17.67 -45.14 3.83
C PRO A 34 -17.82 -44.71 5.29
N ALA A 35 -16.80 -44.05 5.83
CA ALA A 35 -16.98 -43.26 7.04
C ALA A 35 -17.80 -42.03 6.66
N ILE A 36 -19.05 -41.97 7.14
CA ILE A 36 -19.90 -40.78 7.11
C ILE A 36 -19.21 -39.73 7.97
N ALA A 37 -18.26 -39.01 7.37
CA ALA A 37 -17.60 -37.88 7.96
C ALA A 37 -18.68 -36.81 8.13
N SER A 38 -19.12 -36.65 9.39
CA SER A 38 -19.93 -35.52 9.81
C SER A 38 -19.18 -34.25 9.41
N SER A 39 -19.58 -33.67 8.29
CA SER A 39 -19.01 -32.47 7.72
C SER A 39 -19.45 -31.31 8.59
N THR A 40 -18.75 -31.09 9.70
CA THR A 40 -18.87 -29.86 10.47
C THR A 40 -18.65 -28.71 9.48
N PRO A 41 -19.62 -27.80 9.28
CA PRO A 41 -19.46 -26.70 8.35
C PRO A 41 -18.19 -25.93 8.74
N LYS A 42 -17.21 -25.88 7.83
CA LYS A 42 -16.01 -25.08 8.03
C LYS A 42 -16.49 -23.63 8.23
N PRO A 43 -16.09 -22.94 9.32
CA PRO A 43 -16.46 -21.55 9.52
C PRO A 43 -16.17 -20.76 8.26
N VAL A 44 -17.20 -20.15 7.68
CA VAL A 44 -17.05 -19.32 6.49
C VAL A 44 -16.31 -18.07 6.95
N GLU A 45 -15.01 -18.01 6.64
CA GLU A 45 -14.21 -16.84 6.92
C GLU A 45 -14.84 -15.66 6.16
N PRO A 46 -15.17 -14.55 6.85
CA PRO A 46 -15.78 -13.41 6.19
C PRO A 46 -14.84 -12.90 5.09
N SER A 47 -15.38 -12.74 3.88
CA SER A 47 -14.64 -12.17 2.76
C SER A 47 -14.07 -10.80 3.18
N ILE A 48 -12.82 -10.50 2.80
CA ILE A 48 -12.14 -9.23 3.11
C ILE A 48 -13.02 -8.03 2.74
N ALA A 49 -13.74 -8.10 1.62
CA ALA A 49 -14.64 -7.04 1.17
C ALA A 49 -15.82 -6.75 2.13
N SER A 50 -16.21 -7.73 2.95
CA SER A 50 -17.31 -7.61 3.93
C SER A 50 -16.89 -7.02 5.27
N LEU A 51 -15.58 -6.92 5.54
CA LEU A 51 -15.06 -6.38 6.80
C LEU A 51 -15.40 -4.89 6.94
N ARG A 52 -15.53 -4.44 8.19
CA ARG A 52 -15.72 -3.02 8.52
C ARG A 52 -14.41 -2.26 8.34
N ALA A 53 -14.50 -0.95 8.15
CA ALA A 53 -13.32 -0.10 7.97
C ALA A 53 -12.28 -0.26 9.11
N ALA A 54 -12.74 -0.31 10.37
CA ALA A 54 -11.87 -0.53 11.52
C ALA A 54 -11.12 -1.87 11.47
N GLU A 55 -11.79 -2.95 11.05
CA GLU A 55 -11.18 -4.29 10.95
C GLU A 55 -10.13 -4.34 9.85
N LEU A 56 -10.36 -3.63 8.74
CA LEU A 56 -9.38 -3.49 7.66
C LEU A 56 -8.16 -2.67 8.11
N CYS A 57 -8.37 -1.58 8.86
CA CYS A 57 -7.31 -0.74 9.42
C CYS A 57 -6.38 -1.47 10.40
N GLU A 58 -6.87 -2.49 11.10
CA GLU A 58 -6.02 -3.31 11.99
C GLU A 58 -5.04 -4.20 11.21
N ARG A 59 -5.31 -4.45 9.93
CA ARG A 59 -4.54 -5.37 9.08
C ARG A 59 -3.55 -4.64 8.17
N LEU A 60 -3.32 -3.34 8.35
CA LEU A 60 -2.41 -2.56 7.49
C LEU A 60 -0.99 -3.15 7.35
N ALA A 61 -0.50 -3.88 8.36
CA ALA A 61 0.80 -4.54 8.31
C ALA A 61 0.86 -5.71 7.31
N GLU A 62 -0.31 -6.26 6.93
CA GLU A 62 -0.46 -7.39 6.00
C GLU A 62 -0.52 -6.95 4.53
N ILE A 63 -0.54 -5.64 4.26
CA ILE A 63 -0.48 -5.12 2.88
C ILE A 63 0.94 -5.29 2.35
N GLU A 64 1.09 -6.03 1.27
CA GLU A 64 2.35 -6.38 0.63
C GLU A 64 2.64 -5.56 -0.65
N ILE A 65 1.58 -5.07 -1.33
CA ILE A 65 1.61 -4.39 -2.63
C ILE A 65 0.63 -3.22 -2.65
N ILE A 66 1.17 -2.01 -2.87
CA ILE A 66 0.46 -0.80 -3.26
C ILE A 66 1.01 -0.35 -4.61
N SER A 67 0.19 -0.49 -5.67
CA SER A 67 0.55 -0.04 -7.02
C SER A 67 0.02 1.36 -7.27
N ASP A 68 0.94 2.30 -7.44
CA ASP A 68 0.68 3.71 -7.76
C ASP A 68 0.22 3.93 -9.21
N ARG A 69 0.50 2.97 -10.10
CA ARG A 69 0.22 3.06 -11.54
C ARG A 69 -0.99 2.25 -11.98
N VAL A 70 -1.20 1.09 -11.37
CA VAL A 70 -2.24 0.13 -11.76
C VAL A 70 -2.95 -0.34 -10.49
N PRO A 71 -4.00 0.37 -10.03
CA PRO A 71 -4.70 0.02 -8.80
C PRO A 71 -5.18 -1.44 -8.73
N GLU A 72 -5.49 -2.03 -9.88
CA GLU A 72 -5.91 -3.43 -10.04
C GLU A 72 -4.81 -4.44 -9.65
N GLU A 73 -3.54 -4.04 -9.64
CA GLU A 73 -2.41 -4.87 -9.22
C GLU A 73 -2.10 -4.77 -7.72
N SER A 74 -2.83 -3.94 -6.98
CA SER A 74 -2.68 -3.84 -5.52
C SER A 74 -3.33 -5.01 -4.79
N ASP A 75 -2.97 -5.23 -3.53
CA ASP A 75 -3.58 -6.27 -2.71
C ASP A 75 -5.09 -6.07 -2.51
N ASP A 76 -5.82 -7.18 -2.35
CA ASP A 76 -7.26 -7.16 -2.07
C ASP A 76 -7.58 -6.45 -0.76
N LEU A 77 -6.70 -6.53 0.24
CA LEU A 77 -6.83 -5.79 1.49
C LEU A 77 -6.71 -4.28 1.26
N TYR A 78 -5.75 -3.84 0.45
CA TYR A 78 -5.60 -2.44 0.09
C TYR A 78 -6.82 -1.92 -0.67
N LYS A 79 -7.25 -2.65 -1.70
CA LYS A 79 -8.45 -2.33 -2.49
C LYS A 79 -9.70 -2.24 -1.61
N ALA A 80 -9.86 -3.14 -0.66
CA ALA A 80 -10.98 -3.12 0.28
C ALA A 80 -10.97 -1.85 1.15
N ILE A 81 -9.80 -1.38 1.60
CA ILE A 81 -9.67 -0.12 2.35
C ILE A 81 -10.01 1.08 1.46
N ILE A 82 -9.48 1.13 0.25
CA ILE A 82 -9.78 2.21 -0.71
C ILE A 82 -11.29 2.25 -1.02
N ALA A 83 -11.94 1.09 -1.17
CA ALA A 83 -13.38 0.99 -1.40
C ALA A 83 -14.23 1.51 -0.22
N LYS A 84 -13.74 1.44 1.02
CA LYS A 84 -14.40 2.11 2.18
C LYS A 84 -14.27 3.63 2.14
N GLY A 85 -13.25 4.15 1.44
CA GLY A 85 -13.03 5.57 1.25
C GLY A 85 -13.07 6.36 2.57
N LYS A 86 -13.94 7.35 2.65
CA LYS A 86 -14.05 8.25 3.81
C LYS A 86 -14.35 7.53 5.13
N GLU A 87 -15.01 6.37 5.11
CA GLU A 87 -15.32 5.59 6.31
C GLU A 87 -14.05 5.09 7.02
N ALA A 88 -12.98 4.82 6.27
CA ALA A 88 -11.71 4.36 6.83
C ALA A 88 -10.83 5.46 7.41
N LEU A 89 -11.08 6.74 7.07
CA LEU A 89 -10.22 7.85 7.49
C LEU A 89 -10.00 7.93 9.00
N PRO A 90 -11.02 7.80 9.88
CA PRO A 90 -10.80 7.84 11.33
C PRO A 90 -9.79 6.79 11.81
N CYS A 91 -9.95 5.52 11.41
CA CYS A 91 -9.07 4.45 11.87
C CYS A 91 -7.67 4.53 11.24
N LEU A 92 -7.57 4.93 9.96
CA LEU A 92 -6.28 5.17 9.33
C LEU A 92 -5.50 6.28 10.04
N ILE A 93 -6.17 7.39 10.40
CA ILE A 93 -5.53 8.49 11.13
C ILE A 93 -5.01 8.01 12.50
N ASP A 94 -5.77 7.15 13.19
CA ASP A 94 -5.33 6.57 14.46
C ASP A 94 -4.08 5.68 14.31
N LYS A 95 -3.86 5.08 13.13
CA LYS A 95 -2.68 4.27 12.79
C LYS A 95 -1.43 5.06 12.38
N ILE A 96 -1.50 6.36 12.12
CA ILE A 96 -0.32 7.19 11.70
C ILE A 96 0.87 7.08 12.68
N ASN A 97 0.58 6.93 13.99
CA ASN A 97 1.61 6.81 15.02
C ASN A 97 2.01 5.34 15.32
N ASP A 98 1.49 4.37 14.58
CA ASP A 98 1.86 2.96 14.72
C ASP A 98 3.26 2.74 14.12
N ARG A 99 4.19 2.37 15.01
CA ARG A 99 5.61 2.17 14.68
C ARG A 99 5.97 0.70 14.47
N THR A 100 4.97 -0.17 14.34
CA THR A 100 5.19 -1.58 14.00
C THR A 100 5.90 -1.65 12.66
N LYS A 101 7.09 -2.27 12.64
CA LYS A 101 7.88 -2.43 11.42
C LYS A 101 7.13 -3.35 10.45
N THR A 102 7.08 -2.97 9.19
CA THR A 102 6.55 -3.81 8.11
C THR A 102 7.38 -3.60 6.84
N ARG A 103 7.20 -4.47 5.85
CA ARG A 103 7.82 -4.28 4.53
C ARG A 103 7.16 -3.09 3.84
N ASP A 104 7.96 -2.25 3.19
CA ASP A 104 7.43 -1.20 2.31
C ASP A 104 6.65 -1.84 1.14
N PRO A 105 5.32 -1.64 1.07
CA PRO A 105 4.48 -2.25 0.04
C PRO A 105 4.49 -1.49 -1.29
N GLY A 106 5.11 -0.30 -1.36
CA GLY A 106 5.12 0.52 -2.57
C GLY A 106 5.99 -0.09 -3.68
N THR A 107 5.73 0.26 -4.93
CA THR A 107 6.51 -0.19 -6.10
C THR A 107 7.84 0.56 -6.30
N GLY A 108 8.02 1.69 -5.61
CA GLY A 108 9.18 2.57 -5.71
C GLY A 108 10.42 2.13 -4.91
N PRO A 109 11.42 3.03 -4.77
CA PRO A 109 12.58 2.80 -3.90
C PRO A 109 12.16 2.44 -2.47
N LYS A 110 12.68 1.33 -1.97
CA LYS A 110 12.28 0.77 -0.68
C LYS A 110 12.87 1.55 0.49
N TRP A 111 12.04 1.90 1.47
CA TRP A 111 12.49 2.44 2.76
C TRP A 111 12.71 1.33 3.80
N GLN A 112 13.92 1.24 4.36
CA GLN A 112 14.27 0.15 5.30
C GLN A 112 13.65 0.31 6.70
N HIS A 113 13.18 1.51 7.04
CA HIS A 113 12.58 1.82 8.34
C HIS A 113 11.07 2.04 8.25
N TYR A 114 10.45 1.43 7.24
CA TYR A 114 9.03 1.55 6.96
C TYR A 114 8.19 0.93 8.09
N VAL A 115 7.11 1.61 8.47
CA VAL A 115 6.21 1.18 9.54
C VAL A 115 4.75 1.28 9.10
N VAL A 116 3.85 0.64 9.86
CA VAL A 116 2.39 0.68 9.61
C VAL A 116 1.85 2.10 9.45
N GLY A 117 2.36 3.06 10.25
CA GLY A 117 1.96 4.46 10.13
C GLY A 117 2.27 5.11 8.78
N ASP A 118 3.27 4.62 8.05
CA ASP A 118 3.58 5.11 6.70
C ASP A 118 2.51 4.62 5.71
N THR A 119 2.16 3.33 5.77
CA THR A 119 1.03 2.78 5.00
C THR A 119 -0.26 3.54 5.25
N ALA A 120 -0.54 3.86 6.52
CA ALA A 120 -1.72 4.63 6.89
C ALA A 120 -1.74 6.01 6.23
N VAL A 121 -0.61 6.74 6.24
CA VAL A 121 -0.51 8.06 5.59
C VAL A 121 -0.74 7.97 4.09
N PHE A 122 -0.08 7.03 3.39
CA PHE A 122 -0.26 6.90 1.95
C PHE A 122 -1.68 6.49 1.57
N THR A 123 -2.28 5.57 2.32
CA THR A 123 -3.67 5.16 2.10
C THR A 123 -4.66 6.32 2.30
N ILE A 124 -4.43 7.19 3.30
CA ILE A 124 -5.24 8.40 3.51
C ILE A 124 -5.16 9.32 2.29
N LEU A 125 -3.96 9.56 1.75
CA LEU A 125 -3.78 10.44 0.61
C LEU A 125 -4.50 9.91 -0.62
N ASP A 126 -4.41 8.61 -0.88
CA ASP A 126 -5.04 8.01 -2.05
C ASP A 126 -6.57 8.09 -1.95
N ILE A 127 -7.14 7.86 -0.76
CA ILE A 127 -8.58 8.05 -0.49
C ILE A 127 -9.03 9.50 -0.71
N VAL A 128 -8.27 10.48 -0.19
CA VAL A 128 -8.69 11.88 -0.19
C VAL A 128 -8.43 12.55 -1.54
N SER A 129 -7.32 12.21 -2.19
CA SER A 129 -6.94 12.80 -3.48
C SER A 129 -7.75 12.23 -4.63
N GLN A 130 -8.23 10.98 -4.54
CA GLN A 130 -8.95 10.30 -5.62
C GLN A 130 -8.19 10.34 -6.95
N GLY A 131 -6.85 10.28 -6.90
CA GLY A 131 -5.98 10.36 -8.06
C GLY A 131 -5.62 11.78 -8.53
N ASP A 132 -6.13 12.83 -7.89
CA ASP A 132 -5.67 14.20 -8.14
C ASP A 132 -4.29 14.42 -7.53
N TYR A 133 -3.26 14.44 -8.38
CA TYR A 133 -1.86 14.62 -7.97
C TYR A 133 -1.58 15.96 -7.29
N GLU A 134 -2.22 17.05 -7.72
CA GLU A 134 -1.98 18.36 -7.11
C GLU A 134 -2.61 18.45 -5.72
N LEU A 135 -3.79 17.86 -5.55
CA LEU A 135 -4.42 17.69 -4.24
C LEU A 135 -3.60 16.76 -3.35
N TRP A 136 -3.16 15.61 -3.88
CA TRP A 136 -2.28 14.66 -3.18
C TRP A 136 -1.05 15.39 -2.63
N LYS A 137 -0.36 16.15 -3.48
CA LYS A 137 0.85 16.89 -3.11
C LYS A 137 0.57 17.98 -2.11
N THR A 138 -0.53 18.71 -2.26
CA THR A 138 -0.95 19.76 -1.32
C THR A 138 -1.22 19.20 0.07
N LEU A 139 -1.96 18.09 0.16
CA LEU A 139 -2.27 17.41 1.42
C LEU A 139 -1.03 16.78 2.03
N PHE A 140 -0.17 16.18 1.20
CA PHE A 140 1.05 15.55 1.67
C PHE A 140 2.03 16.55 2.26
N LEU A 141 2.26 17.67 1.57
CA LEU A 141 3.19 18.71 2.01
C LEU A 141 2.59 19.60 3.10
N GLY A 142 1.28 19.75 3.17
CA GLY A 142 0.56 20.57 4.16
C GLY A 142 1.13 20.48 5.59
N PRO A 143 1.20 19.27 6.20
CA PRO A 143 1.69 19.08 7.56
C PRO A 143 3.21 19.25 7.74
N LEU A 144 4.01 19.30 6.68
CA LEU A 144 5.46 19.37 6.80
C LEU A 144 5.91 20.79 7.22
N PRO A 145 6.86 20.90 8.17
CA PRO A 145 7.54 22.17 8.45
C PRO A 145 8.30 22.73 7.23
N PRO A 146 8.59 24.04 7.18
CA PRO A 146 9.28 24.66 6.05
C PRO A 146 10.59 23.98 5.65
N ALA A 147 11.42 23.55 6.61
CA ALA A 147 12.68 22.87 6.32
C ALA A 147 12.50 21.59 5.49
N TYR A 148 11.50 20.77 5.83
CA TYR A 148 11.20 19.53 5.10
C TYR A 148 10.47 19.77 3.77
N LYS A 149 9.73 20.89 3.64
CA LYS A 149 9.18 21.34 2.35
C LYS A 149 10.28 21.76 1.37
N GLU A 150 11.32 22.41 1.87
CA GLU A 150 12.50 22.72 1.05
C GLU A 150 13.27 21.44 0.69
N GLU A 151 13.46 20.54 1.65
CA GLU A 151 14.10 19.25 1.41
C GLU A 151 13.35 18.40 0.37
N TRP A 152 12.01 18.45 0.35
CA TRP A 152 11.21 17.76 -0.67
C TRP A 152 11.60 18.14 -2.11
N LYS A 153 12.03 19.38 -2.35
CA LYS A 153 12.40 19.84 -3.69
C LYS A 153 13.63 19.11 -4.25
N THR A 154 14.50 18.60 -3.37
CA THR A 154 15.72 17.88 -3.76
C THR A 154 15.60 16.37 -3.51
N ASN A 155 15.00 15.96 -2.39
CA ASN A 155 15.00 14.59 -1.92
C ASN A 155 13.64 13.89 -2.11
N GLY A 156 12.60 14.61 -2.54
CA GLY A 156 11.26 14.07 -2.72
C GLY A 156 10.75 13.37 -1.45
N ILE A 157 10.28 12.14 -1.61
CA ILE A 157 9.64 11.36 -0.53
C ILE A 157 10.52 11.13 0.71
N TYR A 158 11.84 11.16 0.57
CA TYR A 158 12.74 11.02 1.70
C TYR A 158 12.64 12.16 2.71
N ALA A 159 12.23 13.36 2.29
CA ALA A 159 11.98 14.47 3.22
C ALA A 159 10.85 14.14 4.22
N TYR A 160 9.83 13.40 3.78
CA TYR A 160 8.79 12.89 4.68
C TYR A 160 9.35 11.87 5.66
N TYR A 161 10.09 10.86 5.17
CA TYR A 161 10.67 9.84 6.05
C TYR A 161 11.62 10.45 7.08
N ASN A 162 12.40 11.46 6.70
CA ASN A 162 13.26 12.20 7.61
C ASN A 162 12.43 12.94 8.67
N PHE A 163 11.32 13.58 8.29
CA PHE A 163 10.39 14.22 9.22
C PHE A 163 9.77 13.22 10.21
N VAL A 164 9.22 12.10 9.73
CA VAL A 164 8.49 11.14 10.59
C VAL A 164 9.39 10.12 11.29
N SER A 165 10.71 10.23 11.12
CA SER A 165 11.68 9.41 11.87
C SER A 165 11.61 9.68 13.38
N GLU A 166 11.27 10.92 13.76
CA GLU A 166 11.04 11.33 15.14
C GLU A 166 9.61 11.01 15.61
N PRO A 167 9.42 10.29 16.75
CA PRO A 167 8.08 9.91 17.22
C PRO A 167 7.15 11.10 17.47
N LYS A 168 7.70 12.24 17.93
CA LYS A 168 6.94 13.46 18.15
C LYS A 168 6.31 13.97 16.85
N ASN A 169 7.04 13.89 15.74
CA ASN A 169 6.58 14.40 14.45
C ASN A 169 5.44 13.53 13.87
N ARG A 170 5.44 12.22 14.13
CA ARG A 170 4.28 11.35 13.80
C ARG A 170 3.03 11.75 14.56
N LYS A 171 3.18 12.10 15.85
CA LYS A 171 2.06 12.61 16.64
C LYS A 171 1.53 13.93 16.10
N GLU A 172 2.42 14.85 15.72
CA GLU A 172 2.05 16.13 15.09
C GLU A 172 1.32 15.92 13.76
N LEU A 173 1.80 14.99 12.92
CA LEU A 173 1.15 14.60 11.67
C LEU A 173 -0.25 14.01 11.90
N GLN A 174 -0.38 13.10 12.87
CA GLN A 174 -1.67 12.53 13.25
C GLN A 174 -2.66 13.62 13.69
N ASP A 175 -2.22 14.58 14.51
CA ASP A 175 -3.08 15.66 14.99
C ASP A 175 -3.46 16.63 13.88
N TRP A 176 -2.57 16.88 12.92
CA TRP A 176 -2.89 17.63 11.71
C TRP A 176 -4.02 16.95 10.92
N TRP A 177 -3.91 15.64 10.67
CA TRP A 177 -4.93 14.89 9.93
C TRP A 177 -6.26 14.81 10.68
N ARG A 178 -6.24 14.67 12.02
CA ARG A 178 -7.48 14.75 12.83
C ARG A 178 -8.18 16.10 12.67
N LYS A 179 -7.43 17.20 12.70
CA LYS A 179 -7.97 18.55 12.47
C LYS A 179 -8.51 18.71 11.06
N TRP A 180 -7.77 18.24 10.06
CA TRP A 180 -8.20 18.24 8.67
C TRP A 180 -9.51 17.48 8.49
N LEU A 181 -9.60 16.24 9.02
CA LEU A 181 -10.82 15.43 8.94
C LEU A 181 -11.99 16.16 9.60
N LYS A 182 -11.81 16.73 10.79
CA LYS A 182 -12.86 17.48 11.49
C LYS A 182 -13.38 18.67 10.67
N ALA A 183 -12.49 19.37 9.96
CA ALA A 183 -12.85 20.52 9.13
C ALA A 183 -13.53 20.14 7.80
N ASN A 184 -13.42 18.86 7.37
CA ASN A 184 -13.90 18.39 6.07
C ASN A 184 -14.94 17.25 6.19
N LYS A 185 -15.55 17.07 7.36
CA LYS A 185 -16.72 16.21 7.57
C LYS A 185 -17.97 16.90 6.98
N ASN A 186 -18.10 16.83 5.66
CA ASN A 186 -19.34 17.14 4.94
C ASN A 186 -20.05 15.84 4.59
#